data_AF-A0A3P7JAP8-F1
#
_entry.id   AF-A0A3P7JAP8-F1
#
_cell.length_a   1.000
_cell.length_b   1.000
_cell.length_c   1.000
_cell.angle_alpha   90.00
_cell.angle_beta   90.00
_cell.angle_gamma   90.00
#
_symmetry.space_group_name_H-M   'P 1'
#
loop_
_entity.id
_entity.type
_entity.pdbx_description
1 polymer ?
#
loop_
_entity_poly.entity_id
_entity_poly.type
_entity_poly.pdbx_seq_one_letter_code
_entity_poly.pdbx_strand_id
1 'polypeptide(L)'
;MALFRGAEYNRVKTVMDLDPLTYYDMNLSAQDHQSFFTCDEDVGRPDYDIMQVAWRERDSASRINAAREALHINPNCAPALILLAEEQCETIVEAEVMLRRALKAVDNSLGQSQSGQIVPHERTGDIYRQARRRDFHMQIYIRRRLAMCARKQGRLREAIKTFKDVS
;
A
#
# COMPACT_ATOMS: atom_id res chain seq x y z
N MET A 1 -16.96 0.84 -0.35
CA MET A 1 -15.96 1.37 0.59
C MET A 1 -15.43 0.20 1.41
N ALA A 2 -14.14 -0.12 1.34
CA ALA A 2 -13.54 -1.17 2.14
C ALA A 2 -13.03 -0.61 3.48
N LEU A 3 -13.39 -1.21 4.61
CA LEU A 3 -12.88 -0.79 5.93
C LEU A 3 -11.37 -1.05 6.04
N PHE A 4 -10.71 -0.46 7.05
CA PHE A 4 -9.33 -0.79 7.42
C PHE A 4 -9.29 -2.12 8.18
N ARG A 5 -8.41 -3.04 7.78
CA ARG A 5 -8.37 -4.39 8.40
C ARG A 5 -8.04 -4.32 9.88
N GLY A 6 -6.94 -3.65 10.23
CA GLY A 6 -6.55 -3.42 11.61
C GLY A 6 -7.55 -2.54 12.34
N ALA A 7 -7.72 -1.30 11.87
CA ALA A 7 -8.41 -0.28 12.64
C ALA A 7 -9.93 -0.47 12.76
N GLU A 8 -10.54 -1.34 11.95
CA GLU A 8 -11.99 -1.50 11.90
C GLU A 8 -12.41 -2.98 11.90
N TYR A 9 -11.91 -3.82 10.98
CA TYR A 9 -12.32 -5.22 10.91
C TYR A 9 -11.87 -6.03 12.13
N ASN A 10 -10.64 -5.85 12.61
CA ASN A 10 -10.19 -6.54 13.82
C ASN A 10 -11.05 -6.17 15.02
N ARG A 11 -11.48 -4.90 15.12
CA ARG A 11 -12.41 -4.48 16.19
C ARG A 11 -13.75 -5.19 16.09
N VAL A 12 -14.31 -5.30 14.89
CA VAL A 12 -15.56 -6.05 14.65
C VAL A 12 -15.38 -7.51 15.06
N LYS A 13 -14.29 -8.14 14.66
CA LYS A 13 -13.96 -9.53 15.03
C LYS A 13 -13.88 -9.72 16.54
N THR A 14 -13.14 -8.85 17.24
CA THR A 14 -13.00 -8.94 18.70
C THR A 14 -14.32 -8.72 19.43
N VAL A 15 -15.18 -7.81 18.96
CA VAL A 15 -16.44 -7.47 19.64
C VAL A 15 -17.56 -8.46 19.33
N MET A 16 -17.63 -8.96 18.10
CA MET A 16 -18.75 -9.78 17.61
C MET A 16 -18.42 -11.28 17.51
N ASP A 17 -17.16 -11.67 17.74
CA ASP A 17 -16.64 -13.03 17.51
C ASP A 17 -16.97 -13.58 16.11
N LEU A 18 -16.99 -12.67 15.13
CA LEU A 18 -17.31 -12.96 13.73
C LEU A 18 -16.14 -12.54 12.85
N ASP A 19 -15.73 -13.39 11.90
CA ASP A 19 -14.75 -12.99 10.91
C ASP A 19 -15.42 -12.11 9.82
N PRO A 20 -15.14 -10.80 9.77
CA PRO A 20 -15.90 -9.87 8.91
C PRO A 20 -15.45 -9.92 7.45
N LEU A 21 -14.33 -10.59 7.14
CA LEU A 21 -13.81 -10.77 5.79
C LEU A 21 -14.00 -12.21 5.37
N THR A 22 -14.65 -12.42 4.24
CA THR A 22 -14.74 -13.77 3.68
C THR A 22 -13.42 -14.18 3.03
N TYR A 23 -13.27 -15.48 2.79
CA TYR A 23 -12.18 -16.02 1.97
C TYR A 23 -12.08 -15.33 0.60
N TYR A 24 -13.23 -15.01 -0.01
CA TYR A 24 -13.27 -14.33 -1.30
C TYR A 24 -12.72 -12.89 -1.20
N ASP A 25 -13.12 -12.13 -0.18
CA ASP A 25 -12.67 -10.75 0.02
C ASP A 25 -11.15 -10.64 0.25
N MET A 26 -10.60 -11.59 1.03
CA MET A 26 -9.16 -11.67 1.28
C MET A 26 -8.39 -11.98 0.00
N ASN A 27 -8.84 -12.95 -0.78
CA ASN A 27 -8.17 -13.31 -2.04
C ASN A 27 -8.24 -12.20 -3.08
N LEU A 28 -9.38 -11.53 -3.21
CA LEU A 28 -9.53 -10.43 -4.15
C LEU A 28 -8.54 -9.30 -3.82
N SER A 29 -8.42 -8.95 -2.54
CA SER A 29 -7.46 -7.93 -2.12
C SER A 29 -6.00 -8.35 -2.33
N ALA A 30 -5.68 -9.62 -2.07
CA ALA A 30 -4.34 -10.15 -2.31
C ALA A 30 -3.97 -10.11 -3.80
N GLN A 31 -4.92 -10.42 -4.69
CA GLN A 31 -4.75 -10.32 -6.14
C GLN A 31 -4.56 -8.86 -6.58
N ASP A 32 -5.39 -7.95 -6.07
CA ASP A 32 -5.25 -6.52 -6.36
C ASP A 32 -3.89 -5.98 -5.93
N HIS A 33 -3.44 -6.31 -4.71
CA HIS A 33 -2.15 -5.85 -4.20
C HIS A 33 -0.98 -6.42 -5.02
N GLN A 34 -1.04 -7.67 -5.44
CA GLN A 34 -0.04 -8.24 -6.35
C GLN A 34 -0.04 -7.53 -7.70
N SER A 35 -1.21 -7.30 -8.28
CA SER A 35 -1.34 -6.62 -9.58
C SER A 35 -0.88 -5.16 -9.54
N PHE A 36 -1.12 -4.46 -8.43
CA PHE A 36 -0.88 -3.02 -8.33
C PHE A 36 0.46 -2.64 -7.71
N PHE A 37 0.99 -3.45 -6.78
CA PHE A 37 2.14 -3.07 -5.95
C PHE A 37 3.41 -3.87 -6.26
N THR A 38 3.41 -4.69 -7.32
CA THR A 38 4.58 -5.45 -7.75
C THR A 38 4.85 -5.24 -9.24
N CYS A 39 6.10 -5.34 -9.66
CA CYS A 39 6.49 -5.44 -11.08
C CYS A 39 7.77 -6.28 -11.25
N ASP A 40 8.12 -6.62 -12.49
CA ASP A 40 9.28 -7.47 -12.77
C ASP A 40 10.62 -6.80 -12.40
N GLU A 41 10.67 -5.47 -12.32
CA GLU A 41 11.86 -4.71 -11.90
C GLU A 41 12.17 -4.85 -10.39
N ASP A 42 11.23 -5.40 -9.62
CA ASP A 42 11.43 -5.64 -8.19
C ASP A 42 12.35 -6.81 -7.90
N VAL A 43 12.54 -7.70 -8.87
CA VAL A 43 13.38 -8.89 -8.70
C VAL A 43 14.80 -8.49 -8.31
N GLY A 44 15.27 -9.02 -7.18
CA GLY A 44 16.60 -8.74 -6.65
C GLY A 44 16.66 -7.50 -5.76
N ARG A 45 15.53 -6.83 -5.49
CA ARG A 45 15.40 -5.85 -4.40
C ARG A 45 14.87 -6.58 -3.17
N PRO A 46 15.71 -6.81 -2.13
CA PRO A 46 15.33 -7.71 -1.04
C PRO A 46 14.06 -7.29 -0.27
N ASP A 47 13.83 -6.00 -0.11
CA ASP A 47 12.62 -5.48 0.54
C ASP A 47 11.36 -5.74 -0.29
N TYR A 48 11.43 -5.64 -1.62
CA TYR A 48 10.31 -5.95 -2.50
C TYR A 48 10.10 -7.45 -2.68
N ASP A 49 11.17 -8.26 -2.72
CA ASP A 49 11.07 -9.72 -2.77
C ASP A 49 10.30 -10.27 -1.55
N ILE A 50 10.59 -9.74 -0.35
CA ILE A 50 9.83 -10.06 0.88
C ILE A 50 8.37 -9.65 0.71
N MET A 51 8.11 -8.44 0.20
CA MET A 51 6.74 -7.95 0.05
C MET A 51 5.92 -8.72 -0.99
N GLN A 52 6.54 -9.21 -2.07
CA GLN A 52 5.87 -10.08 -3.04
C GLN A 52 5.32 -11.36 -2.40
N VAL A 53 6.07 -11.94 -1.46
CA VAL A 53 5.62 -13.10 -0.67
C VAL A 53 4.57 -12.66 0.34
N ALA A 54 4.80 -11.57 1.08
CA ALA A 54 3.89 -11.08 2.12
C ALA A 54 2.48 -10.79 1.59
N TRP A 55 2.31 -10.33 0.35
CA TRP A 55 0.97 -10.10 -0.21
C TRP A 55 0.22 -11.38 -0.61
N ARG A 56 0.91 -12.52 -0.68
CA ARG A 56 0.34 -13.85 -0.94
C ARG A 56 0.02 -14.61 0.35
N GLU A 57 0.67 -14.24 1.44
CA GLU A 57 0.44 -14.85 2.75
C GLU A 57 -1.00 -14.67 3.21
N ARG A 58 -1.49 -15.67 3.96
CA ARG A 58 -2.87 -15.68 4.48
C ARG A 58 -2.97 -15.17 5.90
N ASP A 59 -1.94 -15.46 6.70
CA ASP A 59 -1.91 -15.09 8.10
C ASP A 59 -1.46 -13.63 8.27
N SER A 60 -2.26 -12.83 8.97
CA SER A 60 -1.97 -11.41 9.15
C SER A 60 -0.70 -11.18 9.97
N ALA A 61 -0.39 -12.03 10.95
CA ALA A 61 0.84 -11.87 11.74
C ALA A 61 2.08 -12.13 10.88
N SER A 62 2.08 -13.16 10.03
CA SER A 62 3.13 -13.40 9.04
C SER A 62 3.32 -12.21 8.11
N ARG A 63 2.22 -11.62 7.62
CA ARG A 63 2.24 -10.45 6.74
C ARG A 63 2.86 -9.22 7.42
N ILE A 64 2.45 -8.94 8.65
CA ILE A 64 2.97 -7.84 9.46
C ILE A 64 4.46 -8.04 9.74
N ASN A 65 4.89 -9.25 10.10
CA ASN A 65 6.28 -9.55 10.37
C ASN A 65 7.16 -9.38 9.12
N ALA A 66 6.72 -9.89 7.98
CA ALA A 66 7.42 -9.71 6.70
C ALA A 66 7.52 -8.23 6.31
N ALA A 67 6.45 -7.44 6.48
CA ALA A 67 6.50 -6.01 6.20
C ALA A 67 7.45 -5.26 7.15
N ARG A 68 7.55 -5.66 8.42
CA ARG A 68 8.54 -5.10 9.34
C ARG A 68 9.96 -5.45 8.91
N GLU A 69 10.19 -6.69 8.47
CA GLU A 69 11.49 -7.13 7.94
C GLU A 69 11.90 -6.32 6.70
N ALA A 70 11.00 -6.13 5.73
CA ALA A 70 11.23 -5.27 4.57
C ALA A 70 11.60 -3.83 4.97
N LEU A 71 10.98 -3.28 6.04
CA LEU A 71 11.31 -1.95 6.55
C LEU A 71 12.65 -1.87 7.29
N HIS A 72 13.14 -2.98 7.86
CA HIS A 72 14.48 -3.05 8.42
C HIS A 72 15.55 -2.96 7.31
N ILE A 73 15.27 -3.53 6.13
CA ILE A 73 16.14 -3.46 4.95
C ILE A 73 16.05 -2.07 4.31
N ASN A 74 14.83 -1.59 4.06
CA ASN A 74 14.58 -0.29 3.44
C ASN A 74 13.50 0.47 4.24
N PRO A 75 13.88 1.48 5.03
CA PRO A 75 12.92 2.28 5.82
C PRO A 75 11.88 3.02 4.97
N ASN A 76 12.10 3.15 3.66
CA ASN A 76 11.17 3.78 2.73
C ASN A 76 10.48 2.75 1.81
N CYS A 77 10.40 1.47 2.19
CA CYS A 77 9.66 0.46 1.44
C CYS A 77 8.16 0.78 1.45
N ALA A 78 7.67 1.40 0.37
CA ALA A 78 6.27 1.80 0.23
C ALA A 78 5.27 0.64 0.38
N PRO A 79 5.41 -0.52 -0.28
CA PRO A 79 4.46 -1.62 -0.11
C PRO A 79 4.41 -2.13 1.33
N ALA A 80 5.52 -2.16 2.05
CA ALA A 80 5.54 -2.54 3.47
C ALA A 80 4.75 -1.55 4.34
N LEU A 81 4.93 -0.24 4.11
CA LEU A 81 4.15 0.79 4.83
C LEU A 81 2.65 0.70 4.55
N ILE A 82 2.27 0.38 3.32
CA ILE A 82 0.86 0.15 2.96
C ILE A 82 0.32 -1.05 3.74
N LEU A 83 1.04 -2.18 3.77
CA LEU A 83 0.61 -3.38 4.48
C LEU A 83 0.39 -3.11 5.97
N LEU A 84 1.36 -2.47 6.62
CA LEU A 84 1.26 -2.16 8.04
C LEU A 84 0.10 -1.18 8.33
N ALA A 85 -0.15 -0.21 7.45
CA ALA A 85 -1.29 0.69 7.60
C ALA A 85 -2.64 -0.05 7.49
N GLU A 86 -2.70 -1.07 6.63
CA GLU A 86 -3.89 -1.90 6.46
C GLU A 86 -4.13 -2.81 7.66
N GLU A 87 -3.09 -3.44 8.22
CA GLU A 87 -3.26 -4.59 9.12
C GLU A 87 -2.78 -4.38 10.55
N GLN A 88 -1.73 -3.58 10.74
CA GLN A 88 -1.15 -3.37 12.07
C GLN A 88 -1.83 -2.23 12.84
N CYS A 89 -2.23 -1.15 12.15
CA CYS A 89 -2.78 0.03 12.82
C CYS A 89 -4.13 -0.27 13.48
N GLU A 90 -4.28 0.11 14.75
CA GLU A 90 -5.50 -0.13 15.54
C GLU A 90 -6.49 1.03 15.44
N THR A 91 -5.99 2.20 15.04
CA THR A 91 -6.78 3.43 14.89
C THR A 91 -6.64 4.04 13.50
N ILE A 92 -7.66 4.78 13.07
CA ILE A 92 -7.64 5.53 11.80
C ILE A 92 -6.52 6.58 11.78
N VAL A 93 -6.16 7.11 12.95
CA VAL A 93 -5.08 8.09 13.11
C VAL A 93 -3.73 7.45 12.85
N GLU A 94 -3.46 6.28 13.43
CA GLU A 94 -2.24 5.52 13.16
C GLU A 94 -2.13 5.14 11.68
N ALA A 95 -3.22 4.61 11.10
CA ALA A 95 -3.28 4.26 9.69
C ALA A 95 -2.97 5.47 8.81
N GLU A 96 -3.51 6.64 9.14
CA GLU A 96 -3.22 7.88 8.42
C GLU A 96 -1.74 8.28 8.49
N VAL A 97 -1.14 8.27 9.69
CA VAL A 97 0.29 8.60 9.85
C VAL A 97 1.15 7.66 9.02
N MET A 98 0.84 6.37 9.05
CA MET A 98 1.57 5.36 8.29
C MET A 98 1.40 5.52 6.78
N LEU A 99 0.18 5.81 6.30
CA LEU A 99 -0.10 6.11 4.90
C LEU A 99 0.57 7.39 4.42
N ARG A 100 0.68 8.43 5.27
CA ARG A 100 1.44 9.65 4.92
C ARG A 100 2.92 9.35 4.74
N ARG A 101 3.50 8.46 5.56
CA ARG A 101 4.87 7.97 5.36
C ARG A 101 5.00 7.17 4.06
N ALA A 102 4.02 6.31 3.76
CA ALA A 102 3.98 5.57 2.50
C ALA A 102 3.92 6.51 1.28
N LEU A 103 3.07 7.55 1.34
CA LEU A 103 2.93 8.52 0.27
C LEU A 103 4.26 9.24 -0.01
N LYS A 104 4.95 9.67 1.05
CA LYS A 104 6.26 10.32 0.93
C LYS A 104 7.30 9.39 0.28
N ALA A 105 7.30 8.10 0.64
CA ALA A 105 8.20 7.12 0.03
C ALA A 105 7.94 6.97 -1.48
N VAL A 106 6.67 6.85 -1.88
CA VAL A 106 6.28 6.74 -3.30
C VAL A 106 6.57 8.03 -4.08
N ASP A 107 6.28 9.19 -3.51
CA ASP A 107 6.51 10.49 -4.16
C ASP A 107 8.02 10.72 -4.41
N ASN A 108 8.88 10.29 -3.50
CA ASN A 108 10.34 10.33 -3.69
C ASN A 108 10.78 9.45 -4.87
N SER A 109 10.25 8.23 -4.99
CA SER A 109 10.56 7.33 -6.12
C SER A 109 10.07 7.89 -7.46
N LEU A 110 8.87 8.48 -7.49
CA LEU A 110 8.32 9.14 -8.67
C LEU A 110 9.07 10.43 -9.05
N GLY A 111 9.57 11.18 -8.06
CA GLY A 111 10.36 12.40 -8.27
C GLY A 111 11.75 12.13 -8.84
N GLN A 112 12.45 11.11 -8.32
CA GLN A 112 13.73 10.65 -8.87
C GLN A 112 13.59 10.20 -10.34
N SER A 113 12.42 9.66 -10.69
CA SER A 113 12.09 9.25 -12.05
C SER A 113 11.88 10.43 -13.03
N GLN A 114 11.68 11.66 -12.54
CA GLN A 114 11.54 12.85 -13.40
C GLN A 114 12.86 13.61 -13.61
N SER A 115 13.86 13.44 -12.72
CA SER A 115 15.09 14.24 -12.71
C SER A 115 16.21 13.79 -13.68
N GLY A 116 15.89 12.98 -14.71
CA GLY A 116 16.72 12.93 -15.92
C GLY A 116 17.72 11.76 -16.07
N GLN A 117 17.22 10.54 -16.27
CA GLN A 117 17.97 9.56 -17.07
C GLN A 117 17.25 9.32 -18.40
N ILE A 118 17.81 9.90 -19.47
CA ILE A 118 17.50 9.51 -20.84
C ILE A 118 18.18 8.15 -21.03
N VAL A 119 17.42 7.06 -20.97
CA VAL A 119 17.95 5.70 -21.22
C VAL A 119 17.65 5.32 -22.67
N PRO A 120 18.66 5.23 -23.55
CA PRO A 120 18.45 4.84 -24.95
C PRO A 120 18.45 3.31 -25.08
N HIS A 121 17.31 2.66 -24.82
CA HIS A 121 17.04 1.31 -25.33
C HIS A 121 15.55 0.95 -25.23
N GLU A 122 14.96 0.47 -26.33
CA GLU A 122 13.52 0.18 -26.43
C GLU A 122 13.03 -0.87 -25.41
N ARG A 123 13.88 -1.83 -24.99
CA ARG A 123 13.54 -2.80 -23.91
C ARG A 123 13.59 -2.22 -22.50
N THR A 124 14.50 -1.29 -22.22
CA THR A 124 14.65 -0.67 -20.90
C THR A 124 13.53 0.35 -20.64
N GLY A 125 12.98 0.93 -21.71
CA GLY A 125 11.83 1.83 -21.65
C GLY A 125 10.54 1.16 -21.15
N ASP A 126 10.31 -0.11 -21.48
CA ASP A 126 9.11 -0.84 -21.03
C ASP A 126 9.18 -1.22 -19.55
N ILE A 127 10.35 -1.64 -19.08
CA ILE A 127 10.58 -2.00 -17.67
C ILE A 127 10.43 -0.76 -16.77
N TYR A 128 11.05 0.35 -17.16
CA TYR A 128 10.92 1.63 -16.46
C TYR A 128 9.47 2.13 -16.40
N ARG A 129 8.68 1.88 -17.45
CA ARG A 129 7.25 2.17 -17.44
C ARG A 129 6.50 1.31 -16.43
N GLN A 130 6.92 0.06 -16.18
CA GLN A 130 6.26 -0.83 -15.21
C GLN A 130 6.48 -0.37 -13.76
N ALA A 131 7.72 -0.08 -13.34
CA ALA A 131 7.97 0.42 -11.99
C ALA A 131 7.28 1.76 -11.74
N ARG A 132 7.32 2.68 -12.71
CA ARG A 132 6.60 3.95 -12.62
C ARG A 132 5.07 3.75 -12.55
N ARG A 133 4.52 2.79 -13.29
CA ARG A 133 3.09 2.43 -13.24
C ARG A 133 2.71 1.86 -11.88
N ARG A 134 3.52 0.96 -11.33
CA ARG A 134 3.35 0.42 -9.97
C ARG A 134 3.37 1.53 -8.93
N ASP A 135 4.35 2.42 -8.98
CA ASP A 135 4.45 3.55 -8.05
C ASP A 135 3.25 4.49 -8.16
N PHE A 136 2.75 4.73 -9.38
CA PHE A 136 1.51 5.48 -9.59
C PHE A 136 0.28 4.77 -9.02
N HIS A 137 0.15 3.45 -9.19
CA HIS A 137 -0.92 2.67 -8.59
C HIS A 137 -0.88 2.73 -7.05
N MET A 138 0.31 2.60 -6.45
CA MET A 138 0.51 2.78 -5.00
C MET A 138 0.10 4.19 -4.56
N GLN A 139 0.51 5.23 -5.30
CA GLN A 139 0.15 6.61 -4.99
C GLN A 139 -1.37 6.81 -4.98
N ILE A 140 -2.08 6.33 -6.01
CA ILE A 140 -3.54 6.41 -6.09
C ILE A 140 -4.18 5.67 -4.92
N TYR A 141 -3.73 4.44 -4.63
CA TYR A 141 -4.24 3.65 -3.52
C TYR A 141 -4.09 4.39 -2.20
N ILE A 142 -2.88 4.87 -1.89
CA ILE A 142 -2.58 5.59 -0.66
C ILE A 142 -3.46 6.85 -0.53
N ARG A 143 -3.58 7.65 -1.61
CA ARG A 143 -4.44 8.84 -1.60
C ARG A 143 -5.91 8.52 -1.37
N ARG A 144 -6.43 7.45 -1.97
CA ARG A 144 -7.80 6.97 -1.68
C ARG A 144 -7.96 6.58 -0.21
N ARG A 145 -6.99 5.86 0.36
CA ARG A 145 -7.02 5.49 1.79
C ARG A 145 -6.91 6.71 2.71
N LEU A 146 -6.06 7.68 2.39
CA LEU A 146 -5.97 8.96 3.14
C LEU A 146 -7.28 9.75 3.08
N ALA A 147 -7.96 9.78 1.93
CA ALA A 147 -9.28 10.40 1.80
C ALA A 147 -10.33 9.69 2.68
N MET A 148 -10.22 8.37 2.82
CA MET A 148 -11.05 7.60 3.76
C MET A 148 -10.75 7.95 5.21
N CYS A 149 -9.48 8.06 5.61
CA CYS A 149 -9.08 8.52 6.94
C CYS A 149 -9.66 9.91 7.24
N ALA A 150 -9.49 10.86 6.31
CA ALA A 150 -10.03 12.21 6.43
C ALA A 150 -11.55 12.22 6.62
N ARG A 151 -12.28 11.44 5.82
CA ARG A 151 -13.73 11.31 5.96
C ARG A 151 -14.14 10.75 7.33
N LYS A 152 -13.48 9.67 7.78
CA LYS A 152 -13.77 9.02 9.08
C LYS A 152 -13.49 9.93 10.28
N GLN A 153 -12.58 10.89 10.13
CA GLN A 153 -12.29 11.91 11.14
C GLN A 153 -13.12 13.19 10.97
N GLY A 154 -14.10 13.22 10.07
CA GLY A 154 -14.97 14.39 9.85
C GLY A 154 -14.37 15.51 8.98
N ARG A 155 -13.17 15.33 8.43
CA ARG A 155 -12.51 16.27 7.51
C ARG A 155 -13.05 16.14 6.08
N LEU A 156 -14.35 16.39 5.91
CA LEU A 156 -15.08 16.14 4.65
C LEU A 156 -14.55 16.94 3.46
N ARG A 157 -14.15 18.21 3.66
CA ARG A 157 -13.61 19.04 2.57
C ARG A 157 -12.32 18.47 2.00
N GLU A 158 -11.42 18.02 2.87
CA GLU A 158 -10.16 17.37 2.47
C GLU A 158 -10.44 16.06 1.75
N ALA A 159 -11.30 15.21 2.32
CA ALA A 159 -11.68 13.94 1.72
C ALA A 159 -12.25 14.12 0.30
N ILE A 160 -13.19 15.04 0.11
CA ILE A 160 -13.81 15.32 -1.21
C ILE A 160 -12.76 15.80 -2.20
N LYS A 161 -11.88 16.72 -1.79
CA LYS A 161 -10.79 17.21 -2.65
C LYS A 161 -9.93 16.05 -3.12
N THR A 162 -9.42 15.24 -2.19
CA THR A 162 -8.55 14.12 -2.52
C THR A 162 -9.25 13.07 -3.39
N PHE A 163 -10.53 12.76 -3.15
CA PHE A 163 -11.26 11.83 -4.02
C PHE A 163 -11.40 12.35 -5.45
N LYS A 164 -11.65 13.66 -5.64
CA LYS A 164 -11.69 14.26 -6.98
C LYS A 164 -10.35 14.20 -7.70
N ASP A 165 -9.25 14.37 -6.95
CA ASP A 165 -7.90 14.36 -7.51
C ASP A 165 -7.43 12.95 -7.95
N VAL A 166 -8.13 11.88 -7.54
CA VAL A 166 -7.78 10.47 -7.83
C VAL A 166 -8.89 9.68 -8.55
N SER A 167 -9.92 10.40 -9.01
CA SER A 167 -11.00 9.88 -9.87
C SER A 167 -10.59 10.00 -11.33
#